data_AF-A0A7S0K6P5-F1
#
_entry.id   AF-A0A7S0K6P5-F1
#
_cell.length_a   1.000
_cell.length_b   1.000
_cell.length_c   1.000
_cell.angle_alpha   90.00
_cell.angle_beta   90.00
_cell.angle_gamma   90.00
#
_symmetry.space_group_name_H-M   'P 1'
#
loop_
_entity.id
_entity.type
_entity.pdbx_description
1 polymer ?
#
loop_
_entity_poly.entity_id
_entity_poly.type
_entity_poly.pdbx_seq_one_letter_code
_entity_poly.pdbx_strand_id
1 'polypeptide(L)'
;SKSKNNYIGIAEPANTMFAKVLSISDVQMWKWYELLSFKSIADIAQLKAEVEAGRNPKDAKVALAKEITARFHSAAAADAAEADFNNRAKGGIPDDIPAVQLS
;
A
#
# COMPACT_ATOMS: atom_id res chain seq x y z
N SER A 1 -13.42 -22.34 -1.30
CA SER A 1 -12.39 -21.39 -1.75
C SER A 1 -12.34 -20.26 -0.73
N LYS A 2 -11.34 -20.23 0.17
CA LYS A 2 -11.16 -19.07 1.06
C LYS A 2 -10.54 -17.98 0.19
N SER A 3 -11.23 -16.85 0.01
CA SER A 3 -10.62 -15.69 -0.64
C SER A 3 -9.34 -15.37 0.13
N LYS A 4 -8.18 -15.53 -0.51
CA LYS A 4 -6.96 -14.91 0.02
C LYS A 4 -7.29 -13.42 0.03
N ASN A 5 -7.29 -12.75 1.19
CA ASN A 5 -7.63 -11.33 1.36
C ASN A 5 -6.61 -10.41 0.67
N ASN A 6 -6.33 -10.66 -0.60
CA ASN A 6 -5.27 -10.08 -1.40
C ASN A 6 -5.84 -9.59 -2.75
N TYR A 7 -6.97 -8.90 -2.65
CA TYR A 7 -7.65 -8.28 -3.78
C TYR A 7 -7.78 -6.78 -3.53
N ILE A 8 -7.46 -6.01 -4.57
CA ILE A 8 -7.63 -4.57 -4.62
C ILE A 8 -8.47 -4.28 -5.85
N GLY A 9 -9.61 -3.63 -5.65
CA GLY A 9 -10.42 -3.17 -6.76
C GLY A 9 -9.81 -1.93 -7.37
N ILE A 10 -9.76 -1.87 -8.70
CA ILE A 10 -9.18 -0.71 -9.42
C ILE A 10 -9.99 0.57 -9.17
N ALA A 11 -11.29 0.44 -8.91
CA ALA A 11 -12.19 1.56 -8.61
C ALA A 11 -12.30 1.87 -7.11
N GLU A 12 -11.50 1.25 -6.25
CA GLU A 12 -11.51 1.55 -4.82
C GLU A 12 -10.91 2.93 -4.55
N PRO A 13 -11.30 3.63 -3.47
CA PRO A 13 -10.68 4.89 -3.09
C PRO A 13 -9.17 4.75 -2.86
N ALA A 14 -8.40 5.80 -3.13
CA ALA A 14 -6.94 5.80 -2.99
C ALA A 14 -6.48 5.36 -1.58
N ASN A 15 -7.14 5.85 -0.53
CA ASN A 15 -6.85 5.47 0.86
C ASN A 15 -7.09 3.98 1.12
N THR A 16 -8.16 3.41 0.53
CA THR A 16 -8.48 1.98 0.64
C THR A 16 -7.47 1.14 -0.12
N MET A 17 -7.13 1.53 -1.35
CA MET A 17 -6.11 0.88 -2.18
C MET A 17 -4.76 0.85 -1.46
N PHE A 18 -4.29 2.02 -1.01
CA PHE A 18 -3.03 2.16 -0.28
C PHE A 18 -2.98 1.27 0.97
N ALA A 19 -4.03 1.34 1.81
CA ALA A 19 -4.12 0.54 3.02
C ALA A 19 -4.14 -0.97 2.74
N LYS A 20 -4.81 -1.41 1.66
CA LYS A 20 -4.83 -2.81 1.26
C LYS A 20 -3.48 -3.30 0.77
N VAL A 21 -2.73 -2.51 -0.01
CA VAL A 21 -1.34 -2.87 -0.38
C VAL A 21 -0.50 -3.03 0.89
N LEU A 22 -0.62 -2.13 1.87
CA LEU A 22 0.12 -2.23 3.13
C LEU A 22 -0.27 -3.46 3.99
N SER A 23 -1.49 -3.97 3.83
CA SER A 23 -2.01 -5.11 4.59
C SER A 23 -1.50 -6.48 4.11
N ILE A 24 -0.86 -6.55 2.95
CA ILE A 24 -0.33 -7.82 2.42
C ILE A 24 0.89 -8.27 3.22
N SER A 25 1.16 -9.58 3.24
CA SER A 25 2.35 -10.11 3.90
C SER A 25 3.62 -9.76 3.11
N ASP A 26 4.78 -9.71 3.78
CA ASP A 26 6.07 -9.40 3.14
C ASP A 26 6.39 -10.39 2.00
N VAL A 27 6.01 -11.65 2.19
CA VAL A 27 6.12 -12.69 1.15
C VAL A 27 5.26 -12.37 -0.08
N GLN A 28 4.06 -11.81 0.12
CA GLN A 28 3.18 -11.42 -0.99
C GLN A 28 3.65 -10.14 -1.67
N MET A 29 4.21 -9.20 -0.90
CA MET A 29 4.77 -7.95 -1.42
C MET A 29 5.80 -8.21 -2.52
N TRP A 30 6.71 -9.17 -2.36
CA TRP A 30 7.71 -9.47 -3.39
C TRP A 30 7.11 -9.99 -4.69
N LYS A 31 6.08 -10.83 -4.60
CA LYS A 31 5.33 -11.28 -5.79
C LYS A 31 4.64 -10.11 -6.49
N TRP A 32 4.15 -9.14 -5.72
CA TRP A 32 3.50 -7.95 -6.26
C TRP A 32 4.50 -7.01 -6.90
N TYR A 33 5.69 -6.85 -6.33
CA TYR A 33 6.79 -6.14 -6.99
C TYR A 33 7.10 -6.73 -8.36
N GLU A 34 7.31 -8.05 -8.44
CA GLU A 34 7.63 -8.73 -9.71
C GLU A 34 6.52 -8.60 -10.77
N LEU A 35 5.25 -8.59 -10.34
CA LEU A 35 4.11 -8.62 -11.25
C LEU A 35 3.57 -7.24 -11.64
N LEU A 36 3.73 -6.24 -10.76
CA LEU A 36 3.00 -4.96 -10.87
C LEU A 36 3.90 -3.73 -10.88
N SER A 37 5.12 -3.81 -10.35
CA SER A 37 6.04 -2.67 -10.27
C SER A 37 6.77 -2.46 -11.61
N PHE A 38 7.13 -1.22 -11.89
CA PHE A 38 7.99 -0.83 -12.99
C PHE A 38 9.49 -1.00 -12.66
N LYS A 39 9.84 -1.38 -11.43
CA LYS A 39 11.23 -1.68 -11.06
C LYS A 39 11.78 -2.85 -11.86
N SER A 40 13.06 -2.78 -12.21
CA SER A 40 13.73 -3.92 -12.84
C SER A 40 13.86 -5.08 -11.84
N ILE A 41 13.99 -6.31 -12.35
CA ILE A 41 14.25 -7.48 -11.51
C ILE A 41 15.53 -7.30 -10.66
N ALA A 42 16.54 -6.60 -11.21
CA ALA A 42 17.77 -6.28 -10.48
C ALA A 42 17.50 -5.35 -9.29
N ASP A 43 16.71 -4.28 -9.50
CA ASP A 43 16.35 -3.36 -8.42
C ASP A 43 15.49 -4.04 -7.34
N ILE A 44 14.58 -4.94 -7.74
CA ILE A 44 13.77 -5.71 -6.80
C ILE A 44 14.66 -6.65 -5.97
N ALA A 45 15.61 -7.33 -6.62
CA ALA A 45 16.56 -8.21 -5.94
C ALA A 45 17.44 -7.44 -4.94
N GLN A 46 17.92 -6.26 -5.32
CA GLN A 46 18.66 -5.37 -4.43
C GLN A 46 17.81 -4.94 -3.24
N LEU A 47 16.59 -4.44 -3.47
CA LEU A 47 15.69 -4.01 -2.40
C LEU A 47 15.38 -5.15 -1.42
N LYS A 48 15.21 -6.38 -1.93
CA LYS A 48 15.01 -7.56 -1.10
C LYS A 48 16.23 -7.88 -0.23
N ALA A 49 17.44 -7.83 -0.80
CA ALA A 49 18.68 -8.03 -0.05
C ALA A 49 18.88 -6.96 1.04
N GLU A 50 18.51 -5.71 0.77
CA GLU A 50 18.56 -4.63 1.77
C GLU A 50 17.60 -4.88 2.94
N VAL A 51 16.39 -5.40 2.67
CA VAL A 51 15.43 -5.82 3.72
C VAL A 51 15.98 -6.99 4.53
N GLU A 52 16.58 -7.99 3.88
CA GLU A 52 17.25 -9.10 4.57
C GLU A 52 18.45 -8.63 5.41
N ALA A 53 19.11 -7.54 5.01
CA ALA A 53 20.21 -6.90 5.74
C ALA A 53 19.76 -5.94 6.86
N GLY A 54 18.44 -5.79 7.10
CA GLY A 54 17.89 -5.03 8.23
C GLY A 54 17.11 -3.76 7.87
N ARG A 55 16.93 -3.45 6.59
CA ARG A 55 15.98 -2.40 6.17
C ARG A 55 14.55 -2.80 6.59
N ASN A 56 13.76 -1.83 7.06
CA ASN A 56 12.40 -2.10 7.48
C ASN A 56 11.53 -2.52 6.26
N PRO A 57 10.91 -3.71 6.25
CA PRO A 57 10.05 -4.15 5.14
C PRO A 57 8.85 -3.24 4.92
N LYS A 58 8.42 -2.48 5.94
CA LYS A 58 7.36 -1.48 5.80
C LYS A 58 7.71 -0.42 4.77
N ASP A 59 8.98 -0.01 4.66
CA ASP A 59 9.39 1.01 3.69
C ASP A 59 9.20 0.51 2.26
N ALA A 60 9.54 -0.76 2.02
CA ALA A 60 9.29 -1.42 0.74
C ALA A 60 7.78 -1.54 0.44
N LYS A 61 6.94 -1.84 1.46
CA LYS A 61 5.48 -1.86 1.26
C LYS A 61 4.91 -0.49 0.96
N VAL A 62 5.39 0.56 1.64
CA VAL A 62 4.95 1.94 1.40
C VAL A 62 5.31 2.35 -0.01
N ALA A 63 6.53 2.09 -0.47
CA ALA A 63 6.94 2.39 -1.85
C ALA A 63 6.04 1.70 -2.89
N LEU A 64 5.73 0.41 -2.69
CA LEU A 64 4.81 -0.32 -3.56
C LEU A 64 3.38 0.25 -3.49
N ALA A 65 2.88 0.57 -2.29
CA ALA A 65 1.55 1.14 -2.09
C ALA A 65 1.40 2.49 -2.80
N LYS A 66 2.42 3.34 -2.76
CA LYS A 66 2.46 4.60 -3.51
C LYS A 66 2.41 4.36 -5.00
N GLU A 67 3.24 3.45 -5.51
CA GLU A 67 3.31 3.14 -6.94
C GLU A 67 1.96 2.64 -7.49
N ILE A 68 1.35 1.66 -6.81
CA ILE A 68 0.06 1.10 -7.23
C ILE A 68 -1.05 2.15 -7.14
N THR A 69 -1.10 2.91 -6.04
CA THR A 69 -2.12 3.96 -5.84
C THR A 69 -1.99 5.07 -6.89
N ALA A 70 -0.76 5.49 -7.20
CA ALA A 70 -0.51 6.52 -8.20
C ALA A 70 -0.94 6.08 -9.60
N ARG A 71 -0.78 4.79 -9.92
CA ARG A 71 -1.15 4.22 -11.22
C ARG A 71 -2.65 4.25 -11.50
N PHE A 72 -3.49 4.05 -10.49
CA PHE A 72 -4.94 3.99 -10.64
C PHE A 72 -5.67 5.26 -10.19
N HIS A 73 -4.95 6.18 -9.54
CA HIS A 73 -5.43 7.50 -9.17
C HIS A 73 -4.50 8.58 -9.70
N SER A 74 -3.60 9.08 -8.87
CA SER A 74 -2.57 10.07 -9.22
C SER A 74 -1.47 10.07 -8.18
N ALA A 75 -0.31 10.66 -8.51
CA ALA A 75 0.77 10.85 -7.54
C ALA A 75 0.30 11.63 -6.30
N ALA A 76 -0.45 12.72 -6.50
CA ALA A 76 -1.00 13.52 -5.41
C ALA A 76 -1.95 12.72 -4.50
N ALA A 77 -2.79 11.85 -5.08
CA ALA A 77 -3.68 10.98 -4.31
C ALA A 77 -2.90 9.91 -3.52
N ALA A 78 -1.80 9.39 -4.06
CA ALA A 78 -0.94 8.44 -3.36
C ALA A 78 -0.21 9.10 -2.19
N ASP A 79 0.30 10.33 -2.37
CA ASP A 79 0.94 11.11 -1.30
C ASP A 79 -0.07 11.47 -0.19
N ALA A 80 -1.28 11.87 -0.57
CA ALA A 80 -2.36 12.13 0.38
C ALA A 80 -2.76 10.87 1.17
N ALA A 81 -2.85 9.71 0.50
CA ALA A 81 -3.16 8.44 1.14
C ALA A 81 -2.08 7.99 2.13
N GLU A 82 -0.81 8.21 1.81
CA GLU A 82 0.30 7.96 2.73
C GLU A 82 0.22 8.88 3.95
N ALA A 83 -0.02 10.18 3.73
CA ALA A 83 -0.14 11.16 4.81
C ALA A 83 -1.30 10.83 5.76
N ASP A 84 -2.47 10.51 5.21
CA ASP A 84 -3.65 10.09 5.97
C ASP A 84 -3.40 8.77 6.73
N PHE A 85 -2.78 7.77 6.10
CA PHE A 85 -2.40 6.52 6.78
C PHE A 85 -1.46 6.78 7.97
N ASN A 86 -0.46 7.63 7.79
CA ASN A 86 0.48 8.00 8.84
C ASN A 86 -0.18 8.82 9.95
N ASN A 87 -1.14 9.67 9.63
CA ASN A 87 -1.93 10.42 10.61
C ASN A 87 -2.78 9.48 11.47
N ARG A 88 -3.52 8.56 10.82
CA ARG A 88 -4.32 7.53 11.50
C ARG A 88 -3.47 6.63 12.39
N ALA A 89 -2.29 6.23 11.94
CA ALA A 89 -1.37 5.40 12.72
C ALA A 89 -0.87 6.08 14.01
N LYS A 90 -0.94 7.42 14.09
CA LYS A 90 -0.59 8.22 15.28
C LYS A 90 -1.80 8.55 16.17
N GLY A 91 -2.99 8.05 15.84
CA GLY A 91 -4.24 8.36 16.56
C GLY A 91 -5.00 9.57 16.01
N GLY A 92 -4.61 10.09 14.85
CA GLY A 92 -5.37 11.14 14.15
C GLY A 92 -6.71 10.63 13.65
N ILE A 93 -7.73 11.47 13.72
CA ILE A 93 -9.07 11.19 13.20
C ILE A 93 -9.10 11.54 11.70
N PRO A 94 -9.65 10.69 10.81
CA PRO A 94 -9.79 11.00 9.39
C PRO A 94 -10.81 12.12 9.18
N ASP A 95 -10.61 12.96 8.17
CA ASP A 95 -11.60 13.97 7.78
C ASP A 95 -12.89 13.33 7.21
N ASP A 96 -12.79 12.10 6.69
CA ASP A 96 -13.88 11.37 6.04
C ASP A 96 -14.38 10.24 6.96
N ILE A 97 -15.10 10.61 8.03
CA ILE A 97 -15.86 9.64 8.83
C ILE A 97 -17.29 9.61 8.28
N PRO A 98 -17.79 8.47 7.79
CA PRO A 98 -19.21 8.34 7.48
C PRO A 98 -20.01 8.56 8.77
N ALA A 99 -20.78 9.65 8.83
CA ALA A 99 -21.70 9.86 9.93
C ALA A 99 -22.69 8.70 9.97
N VAL A 100 -22.64 7.89 11.03
CA VAL A 100 -23.65 6.87 11.27
C VAL A 100 -24.85 7.57 11.89
N GLN A 101 -25.88 7.85 11.08
CA GLN A 101 -27.20 8.19 11.61
C GLN A 101 -27.76 6.93 12.27
N LEU A 102 -27.83 6.92 13.61
CA LEU A 102 -28.68 5.99 14.34
C LEU A 102 -30.12 6.53 14.24
N SER A 103 -30.96 5.82 13.48
CA SER A 103 -32.42 6.00 13.47
C SER A 103 -33.08 5.19 14.58
#